data_AF-A0A3C0I9D1-F1
#
_entry.id   AF-A0A3C0I9D1-F1
#
_cell.length_a   1.000
_cell.length_b   1.000
_cell.length_c   1.000
_cell.angle_alpha   90.00
_cell.angle_beta   90.00
_cell.angle_gamma   90.00
#
_symmetry.space_group_name_H-M   'P 1'
#
loop_
_entity.id
_entity.type
_entity.pdbx_description
1 polymer ?
#
loop_
_entity_poly.entity_id
_entity_poly.type
_entity_poly.pdbx_seq_one_letter_code
_entity_poly.pdbx_strand_id
1 'polypeptide(L)'
;VFVWRNSFRLKGTHRLFKQKLTFSYLGNVLPSLSDNNLRWNASASLDLPISKVLSLRTAVENSYESVVADNRLNNDFRWTLGFVLQSPRR
;
A
#
# COMPACT_ATOMS: atom_id res chain seq x y z
N VAL A 1 8.11 17.02 -23.66
CA VAL A 1 8.52 15.61 -23.90
C VAL A 1 7.37 14.72 -23.47
N PHE A 2 6.86 13.87 -24.35
CA PHE A 2 5.80 12.91 -24.00
C PHE A 2 6.45 11.65 -23.44
N VAL A 3 6.11 11.28 -22.20
CA VAL A 3 6.64 10.10 -21.54
C VAL A 3 5.56 9.02 -21.55
N TRP A 4 5.77 7.96 -22.31
CA TRP A 4 4.89 6.79 -22.31
C TRP A 4 5.27 5.88 -21.15
N ARG A 5 4.28 5.38 -20.40
CA ARG A 5 4.50 4.47 -19.28
C ARG A 5 3.67 3.21 -19.44
N ASN A 6 4.27 2.07 -19.11
CA ASN A 6 3.49 0.88 -18.81
C ASN A 6 2.95 1.00 -17.37
N SER A 7 1.87 0.29 -17.07
CA SER A 7 1.31 0.24 -15.72
C SER A 7 0.97 -1.20 -15.37
N PHE A 8 1.61 -1.71 -14.34
CA PHE A 8 1.28 -3.00 -13.76
C PHE A 8 0.71 -2.78 -12.35
N ARG A 9 -0.50 -3.30 -12.11
CA ARG A 9 -1.20 -3.19 -10.83
C ARG A 9 -1.49 -4.58 -10.26
N LEU A 10 -1.11 -4.78 -9.02
CA LEU A 10 -1.42 -5.97 -8.24
C LEU A 10 -2.24 -5.56 -7.02
N LYS A 11 -3.43 -6.13 -6.84
CA LYS A 11 -4.32 -5.82 -5.71
C LYS A 11 -4.97 -7.08 -5.16
N GLY A 12 -5.18 -7.14 -3.85
CA GLY A 12 -5.87 -8.26 -3.22
C GLY A 12 -6.22 -7.99 -1.77
N THR A 13 -7.26 -8.69 -1.32
CA THR A 13 -7.66 -8.76 0.08
C THR A 13 -8.02 -10.19 0.42
N HIS A 14 -7.40 -10.73 1.46
CA HIS A 14 -7.60 -12.11 1.90
C HIS A 14 -8.02 -12.14 3.36
N ARG A 15 -9.11 -12.87 3.65
CA ARG A 15 -9.57 -13.13 5.01
C ARG A 15 -9.13 -14.53 5.41
N LEU A 16 -8.25 -14.61 6.39
CA LEU A 16 -7.64 -15.84 6.88
C LEU A 16 -8.23 -16.22 8.24
N PHE A 17 -8.04 -17.47 8.66
CA PHE A 17 -8.41 -17.98 9.99
C PHE A 17 -9.85 -17.68 10.43
N LYS A 18 -10.83 -17.96 9.57
CA LYS A 18 -12.26 -17.63 9.83
C LYS A 18 -12.48 -16.14 10.14
N GLN A 19 -11.87 -15.27 9.35
CA GLN A 19 -11.97 -13.80 9.46
C GLN A 19 -11.23 -13.18 10.66
N LYS A 20 -10.37 -13.93 11.36
CA LYS A 20 -9.53 -13.40 12.44
C LYS A 20 -8.32 -12.59 11.95
N LEU A 21 -8.06 -12.61 10.65
CA LEU A 21 -6.97 -11.88 10.04
C LEU A 21 -7.42 -11.43 8.65
N THR A 22 -7.31 -10.14 8.37
CA THR A 22 -7.49 -9.62 7.01
C THR A 22 -6.19 -9.02 6.53
N PHE A 23 -5.65 -9.58 5.44
CA PHE A 23 -4.47 -9.05 4.76
C PHE A 23 -4.93 -8.35 3.48
N SER A 24 -4.50 -7.10 3.28
CA SER A 24 -4.77 -6.35 2.06
C SER A 24 -3.49 -5.82 1.47
N TYR A 25 -3.38 -5.79 0.15
CA TYR A 25 -2.25 -5.20 -0.54
C TYR A 25 -2.69 -4.53 -1.84
N LEU A 26 -1.96 -3.47 -2.20
CA LEU A 26 -2.07 -2.77 -3.47
C LEU A 26 -0.69 -2.30 -3.89
N GLY A 27 -0.17 -2.84 -4.98
CA GLY A 27 1.09 -2.45 -5.60
C GLY A 27 0.85 -1.93 -7.02
N ASN A 28 1.60 -0.90 -7.40
CA ASN A 28 1.68 -0.40 -8.75
C ASN A 28 3.14 -0.18 -9.13
N VAL A 29 3.50 -0.59 -10.35
CA VAL A 29 4.81 -0.33 -10.95
C VAL A 29 4.57 0.34 -12.30
N LEU A 30 5.24 1.47 -12.52
CA LEU A 30 5.08 2.32 -13.71
C LEU A 30 6.44 2.61 -14.34
N PRO A 31 7.03 1.66 -15.08
CA PRO A 31 8.25 1.91 -15.82
C PRO A 31 7.93 2.85 -17.02
N SER A 32 8.80 3.81 -17.24
CA SER A 32 8.82 4.59 -18.47
C SER A 32 9.33 3.74 -19.63
N LEU A 33 8.65 3.85 -20.77
CA LEU A 33 9.03 3.20 -22.03
C LEU A 33 9.91 4.13 -22.88
N SER A 34 9.98 5.41 -22.53
CA SER A 34 10.67 6.45 -23.30
C SER A 34 11.98 6.90 -22.65
N ASP A 35 12.09 6.75 -21.32
CA ASP A 35 13.20 7.24 -20.50
C ASP A 35 13.56 6.22 -19.41
N ASN A 36 14.73 6.37 -18.78
CA ASN A 36 15.13 5.57 -17.62
C ASN A 36 14.47 6.06 -16.32
N ASN A 37 13.14 6.04 -16.27
CA ASN A 37 12.34 6.45 -15.11
C ASN A 37 11.47 5.29 -14.62
N LEU A 38 11.78 4.76 -13.44
CA LEU A 38 10.98 3.75 -12.75
C LEU A 38 10.26 4.39 -11.57
N ARG A 39 8.96 4.14 -11.48
CA ARG A 39 8.15 4.50 -10.32
C ARG A 39 7.44 3.28 -9.77
N TRP A 40 7.33 3.20 -8.46
CA TRP A 40 6.41 2.25 -7.85
C TRP A 40 5.79 2.83 -6.59
N ASN A 41 4.62 2.31 -6.27
CA ASN A 41 3.94 2.56 -5.01
C ASN A 41 3.27 1.29 -4.55
N ALA A 42 3.50 0.91 -3.30
CA ALA A 42 2.89 -0.26 -2.70
C ALA A 42 2.39 0.05 -1.31
N SER A 43 1.24 -0.51 -0.97
CA SER A 43 0.74 -0.57 0.39
C SER A 43 0.35 -2.00 0.74
N ALA A 44 0.57 -2.37 1.98
CA ALA A 44 0.09 -3.62 2.55
C ALA A 44 -0.40 -3.35 3.97
N SER A 45 -1.52 -3.95 4.33
CA SER A 45 -2.10 -3.81 5.66
C SER A 45 -2.57 -5.15 6.20
N LEU A 46 -2.54 -5.23 7.51
CA LEU A 46 -2.93 -6.40 8.27
C LEU A 46 -3.84 -5.96 9.40
N ASP A 47 -5.05 -6.51 9.40
CA ASP A 47 -6.10 -6.25 10.38
C ASP A 47 -6.36 -7.49 11.23
N LEU A 48 -6.28 -7.31 12.54
CA LEU A 48 -6.52 -8.31 13.57
C LEU A 48 -7.73 -7.87 14.41
N PRO A 49 -8.92 -8.43 14.17
CA PRO A 49 -10.08 -8.19 15.02
C PRO A 49 -9.83 -8.76 16.42
N ILE A 50 -9.76 -7.88 17.42
CA ILE A 50 -9.61 -8.25 18.83
C ILE A 50 -10.99 -8.56 19.43
N SER A 51 -11.99 -7.75 19.06
CA SER A 51 -13.38 -7.91 19.48
C SER A 51 -14.34 -7.49 18.36
N LYS A 52 -15.65 -7.54 18.62
CA LYS A 52 -16.67 -7.07 17.67
C LYS A 52 -16.59 -5.57 17.37
N VAL A 53 -15.88 -4.80 18.19
CA VAL A 53 -15.80 -3.34 18.10
C VAL A 53 -14.38 -2.80 17.97
N LEU A 54 -13.35 -3.66 18.15
CA LEU A 54 -11.96 -3.24 18.15
C LEU A 54 -11.13 -4.15 17.25
N SER A 55 -10.32 -3.55 16.39
CA SER A 55 -9.30 -4.25 15.61
C SER A 55 -7.95 -3.55 15.75
N LEU A 56 -6.88 -4.32 15.82
CA LEU A 56 -5.53 -3.80 15.65
C LEU A 56 -5.20 -3.80 14.15
N ARG A 57 -4.69 -2.68 13.65
CA ARG A 57 -4.25 -2.51 12.27
C ARG A 57 -2.78 -2.14 12.25
N THR A 58 -2.02 -2.81 11.39
CA THR A 58 -0.72 -2.32 10.95
C THR A 58 -0.69 -2.19 9.45
N ALA A 59 -0.05 -1.15 8.94
CA ALA A 59 0.09 -0.95 7.50
C ALA A 59 1.47 -0.40 7.16
N VAL A 60 2.06 -0.94 6.10
CA VAL A 60 3.28 -0.45 5.49
C VAL A 60 2.95 0.13 4.13
N GLU A 61 3.56 1.26 3.82
CA GLU A 61 3.45 1.94 2.55
C GLU A 61 4.83 2.32 2.08
N ASN A 62 5.08 2.15 0.79
CA ASN A 62 6.29 2.62 0.15
C ASN A 62 5.95 3.28 -1.18
N SER A 63 6.66 4.36 -1.47
CA SER A 63 6.69 4.95 -2.79
C SER A 63 8.12 5.28 -3.18
N TYR A 64 8.43 5.06 -4.45
CA TYR A 64 9.74 5.30 -5.00
C TYR A 64 9.65 5.86 -6.42
N GLU A 65 10.59 6.73 -6.75
CA GLU A 65 10.76 7.29 -8.07
C GLU A 65 12.26 7.48 -8.37
N SER A 66 12.73 6.97 -9.51
CA SER A 66 14.15 7.01 -9.86
C SER A 66 14.64 8.39 -10.31
N VAL A 67 13.74 9.24 -10.83
CA VAL A 67 14.06 10.61 -11.28
C VAL A 67 13.19 11.59 -10.49
N VAL A 68 13.81 12.27 -9.54
CA VAL A 68 13.16 13.23 -8.65
C VAL A 68 13.76 14.63 -8.85
N ALA A 69 13.01 15.66 -8.49
CA ALA A 69 13.53 17.02 -8.45
C ALA A 69 14.65 17.14 -7.40
N ASP A 70 15.55 18.10 -7.60
CA ASP A 70 16.61 18.38 -6.64
C ASP A 70 16.03 18.59 -5.23
N ASN A 71 16.71 18.04 -4.23
CA ASN A 71 16.32 18.08 -2.81
C ASN A 71 15.07 17.28 -2.42
N ARG A 72 14.59 16.34 -3.26
CA ARG A 72 13.56 15.34 -2.91
C ARG A 72 14.18 13.96 -2.67
N LEU A 73 13.69 13.25 -1.67
CA LEU A 73 14.02 11.83 -1.49
C LEU A 73 13.31 11.01 -2.58
N ASN A 74 14.06 10.07 -3.13
CA ASN A 74 13.59 9.11 -4.13
C ASN A 74 12.77 7.96 -3.52
N ASN A 75 12.75 7.82 -2.20
CA ASN A 75 12.05 6.77 -1.48
C ASN A 75 11.34 7.35 -0.24
N ASP A 76 10.04 7.13 -0.13
CA ASP A 76 9.24 7.43 1.04
C ASP A 76 8.67 6.12 1.59
N PHE A 77 8.99 5.81 2.84
CA PHE A 77 8.52 4.64 3.56
C PHE A 77 7.77 5.05 4.80
N ARG A 78 6.59 4.46 4.98
CA ARG A 78 5.73 4.72 6.13
C ARG A 78 5.27 3.40 6.72
N TRP A 79 5.48 3.24 8.02
CA TRP A 79 4.88 2.17 8.79
C TRP A 79 3.95 2.77 9.82
N THR A 80 2.73 2.26 9.87
CA THR A 80 1.68 2.69 10.79
C THR A 80 1.18 1.51 11.62
N LEU A 81 0.85 1.81 12.87
CA LEU A 81 0.22 0.92 13.82
C LEU A 81 -0.90 1.71 14.49
N GLY A 82 -2.08 1.11 14.61
CA GLY A 82 -3.20 1.79 15.24
C GLY A 82 -4.37 0.85 15.51
N PHE A 83 -5.38 1.40 16.16
CA PHE A 83 -6.62 0.70 16.45
C PHE A 83 -7.73 1.21 15.55
N VAL A 84 -8.60 0.30 15.11
CA VAL A 84 -9.81 0.60 14.35
C VAL A 84 -11.00 0.25 15.22
N LEU A 85 -11.80 1.27 15.54
CA LEU A 85 -13.08 1.09 16.21
C LEU A 85 -14.15 0.80 15.15
N GLN A 86 -14.77 -0.36 15.26
CA GLN A 86 -15.87 -0.77 14.40
C GLN A 86 -17.19 -0.54 15.15
N SER A 87 -18.12 0.16 14.51
CA SER A 87 -19.49 0.24 15.03
C SER A 87 -20.16 -1.14 14.85
N PRO A 88 -20.90 -1.65 15.86
CA PRO A 88 -21.74 -2.82 15.66
C PRO A 88 -22.72 -2.51 14.53
N ARG A 89 -22.69 -3.28 13.44
CA ARG A 89 -23.76 -3.22 12.44
C ARG A 89 -25.04 -3.68 13.15
N ARG A 90 -25.99 -2.74 13.28
CA ARG A 90 -27.36 -3.01 13.75
C ARG A 90 -28.04 -4.06 12.87
#